data_AF-A0A1M3NH12-F1
#
_entry.id   AF-A0A1M3NH12-F1
#
_cell.length_a   1.000
_cell.length_b   1.000
_cell.length_c   1.000
_cell.angle_alpha   90.00
_cell.angle_beta   90.00
_cell.angle_gamma   90.00
#
_symmetry.space_group_name_H-M   'P 1'
#
loop_
_entity.id
_entity.type
_entity.pdbx_description
1 polymer ?
#
loop_
_entity_poly.entity_id
_entity_poly.type
_entity_poly.pdbx_seq_one_letter_code
_entity_poly.pdbx_strand_id
1 'polypeptide(L)'
;MVMRKALMGAVVLAAMSLLGCKKQVPNDIVQKTLKGALRSHAPGTTLAMCGAKVRGLSNATITVTSKKADNTGVAHVRGTPWLAAGTPAFCEGDIEFKYSSTSKTTGYKRRTTTTTWYLDHVKLVGVQTPGVANVTADEDPDGDEDDD
;
A
#
# COMPACT_ATOMS: atom_id res chain seq x y z
N MET A 1 54.87 -15.82 -23.49
CA MET A 1 53.40 -15.95 -23.64
C MET A 1 52.89 -16.70 -22.42
N VAL A 2 52.40 -16.09 -21.32
CA VAL A 2 51.16 -15.28 -21.15
C VAL A 2 50.00 -16.00 -21.84
N MET A 3 48.96 -16.59 -21.22
CA MET A 3 48.19 -16.35 -19.99
C MET A 3 47.37 -17.65 -19.69
N ARG A 4 47.49 -18.28 -18.51
CA ARG A 4 46.48 -18.35 -17.43
C ARG A 4 45.06 -18.73 -17.88
N LYS A 5 44.59 -19.95 -17.57
CA LYS A 5 43.74 -20.23 -16.38
C LYS A 5 42.64 -19.18 -16.18
N ALA A 6 41.48 -19.31 -16.83
CA ALA A 6 40.25 -18.62 -16.45
C ALA A 6 39.04 -19.16 -17.26
N LEU A 7 38.55 -20.37 -16.96
CA LEU A 7 37.28 -20.83 -17.53
C LEU A 7 36.32 -21.48 -16.51
N MET A 8 36.66 -21.47 -15.23
CA MET A 8 35.82 -22.01 -14.15
C MET A 8 35.36 -20.94 -13.14
N GLY A 9 35.28 -19.67 -13.55
CA GLY A 9 34.88 -18.57 -12.66
C GLY A 9 33.51 -17.94 -12.95
N ALA A 10 32.90 -18.23 -14.10
CA ALA A 10 31.76 -17.45 -14.59
C ALA A 10 30.38 -18.06 -14.28
N VAL A 11 30.29 -19.36 -13.97
CA VAL A 11 28.98 -20.04 -13.78
C VAL A 11 28.44 -19.88 -12.36
N VAL A 12 29.29 -19.64 -11.36
CA VAL A 12 28.85 -19.49 -9.96
C VAL A 12 28.37 -18.07 -9.63
N LEU A 13 28.78 -17.05 -10.40
CA LEU A 13 28.29 -15.67 -10.22
C LEU A 13 26.93 -15.40 -10.90
N ALA A 14 26.50 -16.24 -11.84
CA ALA A 14 25.18 -16.11 -12.46
C ALA A 14 24.05 -16.72 -11.61
N ALA A 15 24.37 -17.51 -10.58
CA ALA A 15 23.38 -18.11 -9.69
C ALA A 15 22.92 -17.15 -8.57
N MET A 16 23.65 -16.06 -8.29
CA MET A 16 23.25 -15.07 -7.27
C MET A 16 22.37 -13.95 -7.81
N SER A 17 22.16 -13.85 -9.13
CA SER A 17 21.28 -12.84 -9.75
C SER A 17 19.87 -13.34 -10.05
N LEU A 18 19.57 -14.63 -9.82
CA LEU A 18 18.27 -15.25 -10.18
C LEU A 18 17.27 -15.39 -9.01
N LEU A 19 17.57 -14.87 -7.82
CA LEU A 19 16.67 -14.89 -6.66
C LEU A 19 16.53 -13.52 -6.00
N GLY A 20 16.40 -12.48 -6.83
CA GLY A 20 15.79 -11.23 -6.38
C GLY A 20 14.31 -11.47 -6.13
N CYS A 21 13.95 -12.19 -5.05
CA CYS A 21 12.59 -12.18 -4.51
C CYS A 21 12.26 -10.70 -4.30
N LYS A 22 11.47 -10.11 -5.22
CA LYS A 22 10.96 -8.75 -5.04
C LYS A 22 10.29 -8.74 -3.68
N LYS A 23 10.84 -7.97 -2.75
CA LYS A 23 10.26 -7.85 -1.42
C LYS A 23 8.83 -7.39 -1.63
N GLN A 24 7.90 -8.18 -1.14
CA GLN A 24 6.49 -7.87 -1.24
C GLN A 24 6.04 -7.22 0.07
N VAL A 25 5.23 -6.17 -0.01
CA VAL A 25 4.70 -5.51 1.18
C VAL A 25 3.93 -6.53 2.04
N PRO A 26 4.27 -6.67 3.34
CA PRO A 26 3.54 -7.54 4.26
C PRO A 26 2.10 -7.08 4.46
N ASN A 27 1.16 -8.01 4.64
CA ASN A 27 -0.26 -7.67 4.78
C ASN A 27 -0.55 -6.87 6.05
N ASP A 28 0.20 -7.06 7.12
CA ASP A 28 0.08 -6.28 8.36
C ASP A 28 0.44 -4.80 8.14
N ILE A 29 1.45 -4.51 7.31
CA ILE A 29 1.80 -3.15 6.91
C ILE A 29 0.65 -2.55 6.10
N VAL A 30 0.12 -3.29 5.12
CA VAL A 30 -1.01 -2.85 4.30
C VAL A 30 -2.22 -2.52 5.16
N GLN A 31 -2.61 -3.44 6.05
CA GLN A 31 -3.73 -3.24 6.96
C GLN A 31 -3.52 -2.04 7.88
N LYS A 32 -2.34 -1.88 8.47
CA LYS A 32 -2.07 -0.79 9.43
C LYS A 32 -2.07 0.57 8.75
N THR A 33 -1.35 0.70 7.63
CA THR A 33 -1.19 1.97 6.93
C THR A 33 -2.48 2.39 6.21
N LEU A 34 -3.20 1.47 5.56
CA LEU A 34 -4.51 1.79 4.97
C LEU A 34 -5.55 2.17 6.03
N LYS A 35 -5.58 1.51 7.20
CA LYS A 35 -6.43 1.94 8.32
C LYS A 35 -6.10 3.36 8.78
N GLY A 36 -4.81 3.70 8.84
CA GLY A 36 -4.35 5.06 9.17
C GLY A 36 -4.77 6.08 8.12
N ALA A 37 -4.51 5.77 6.85
CA ALA A 37 -4.85 6.62 5.72
C ALA A 37 -6.36 6.90 5.65
N LEU A 38 -7.20 5.86 5.70
CA LEU A 38 -8.66 6.01 5.67
C LEU A 38 -9.24 6.69 6.92
N ARG A 39 -8.48 6.76 8.01
CA ARG A 39 -8.93 7.46 9.22
C ARG A 39 -8.71 8.96 9.14
N SER A 40 -7.63 9.40 8.49
CA SER A 40 -7.18 10.80 8.60
C SER A 40 -6.60 11.42 7.32
N HIS A 41 -6.13 10.62 6.35
CA HIS A 41 -5.34 11.11 5.19
C HIS A 41 -5.98 10.81 3.82
N ALA A 42 -7.15 10.16 3.78
CA ALA A 42 -7.87 9.84 2.55
C ALA A 42 -9.33 10.38 2.55
N PRO A 43 -9.52 11.70 2.69
CA PRO A 43 -10.86 12.30 2.79
C PRO A 43 -11.70 12.13 1.52
N GLY A 44 -11.08 12.15 0.33
CA GLY A 44 -11.75 11.96 -0.96
C GLY A 44 -12.23 10.53 -1.16
N THR A 45 -11.39 9.55 -0.81
CA THR A 45 -11.71 8.12 -0.86
C THR A 45 -12.85 7.79 0.10
N THR A 46 -12.79 8.29 1.33
CA THR A 46 -13.84 8.04 2.32
C THR A 46 -15.14 8.77 1.97
N LEU A 47 -15.08 9.98 1.43
CA LEU A 47 -16.25 10.69 0.92
C LEU A 47 -16.92 9.93 -0.23
N ALA A 48 -16.14 9.51 -1.23
CA ALA A 48 -16.67 8.79 -2.38
C ALA A 48 -17.26 7.42 -1.98
N MET A 49 -16.61 6.72 -1.03
CA MET A 49 -17.10 5.45 -0.49
C MET A 49 -18.39 5.60 0.33
N CYS A 50 -18.52 6.69 1.08
CA CYS A 50 -19.68 6.95 1.94
C CYS A 50 -20.80 7.74 1.26
N GLY A 51 -20.55 8.36 0.10
CA GLY A 51 -21.48 9.26 -0.59
C GLY A 51 -21.72 10.60 0.11
N ALA A 52 -20.99 10.89 1.19
CA ALA A 52 -21.12 12.10 1.97
C ALA A 52 -19.81 12.40 2.70
N LYS A 53 -19.61 13.68 3.05
CA LYS A 53 -18.40 14.15 3.72
C LYS A 53 -18.29 13.54 5.11
N VAL A 54 -17.22 12.77 5.33
CA VAL A 54 -16.88 12.14 6.61
C VAL A 54 -15.51 12.61 7.07
N ARG A 55 -15.25 12.55 8.38
CA ARG A 55 -13.89 12.78 8.91
C ARG A 55 -12.92 11.64 8.60
N GLY A 56 -13.46 10.46 8.30
CA GLY A 56 -12.71 9.24 8.01
C GLY A 56 -13.50 8.00 8.45
N LEU A 57 -12.87 6.84 8.36
CA LEU A 57 -13.45 5.56 8.78
C LEU A 57 -12.90 5.11 10.14
N SER A 58 -13.81 4.82 11.05
CA SER A 58 -13.53 4.12 12.30
C SER A 58 -13.71 2.61 12.12
N ASN A 59 -12.97 1.82 12.91
CA ASN A 59 -13.04 0.35 12.88
C ASN A 59 -12.92 -0.27 11.48
N ALA A 60 -12.14 0.37 10.60
CA ALA A 60 -11.95 -0.12 9.24
C ALA A 60 -11.31 -1.52 9.26
N THR A 61 -11.95 -2.45 8.56
CA THR A 61 -11.46 -3.79 8.26
C THR A 61 -10.91 -3.76 6.84
N ILE A 62 -9.65 -4.23 6.70
CA ILE A 62 -8.91 -4.21 5.44
C ILE A 62 -8.58 -5.66 5.07
N THR A 63 -9.13 -6.12 3.96
CA THR A 63 -8.92 -7.47 3.43
C THR A 63 -8.22 -7.34 2.08
N VAL A 64 -6.93 -7.67 2.03
CA VAL A 64 -6.17 -7.65 0.76
C VAL A 64 -6.71 -8.75 -0.14
N THR A 65 -7.34 -8.38 -1.25
CA THR A 65 -7.96 -9.32 -2.21
C THR A 65 -6.96 -9.77 -3.27
N SER A 66 -6.06 -8.88 -3.69
CA SER A 66 -5.00 -9.21 -4.63
C SER A 66 -3.76 -8.37 -4.37
N LYS A 67 -2.60 -8.91 -4.73
CA LYS A 67 -1.31 -8.21 -4.62
C LYS A 67 -0.38 -8.67 -5.73
N LYS A 68 0.16 -7.71 -6.46
CA LYS A 68 1.11 -7.92 -7.55
C LYS A 68 2.54 -7.86 -7.02
N ALA A 69 3.49 -8.25 -7.87
CA ALA A 69 4.91 -8.31 -7.53
C ALA A 69 5.59 -6.93 -7.45
N ASP A 70 4.92 -5.88 -7.92
CA ASP A 70 5.34 -4.48 -7.85
C ASP A 70 4.79 -3.74 -6.63
N ASN A 71 4.21 -4.46 -5.67
CA ASN A 71 3.55 -3.93 -4.47
C ASN A 71 2.31 -3.08 -4.74
N THR A 72 1.75 -3.16 -5.94
CA THR A 72 0.38 -2.75 -6.18
C THR A 72 -0.58 -3.86 -5.78
N GLY A 73 -1.79 -3.51 -5.38
CA GLY A 73 -2.80 -4.49 -5.03
C GLY A 73 -4.17 -3.87 -4.85
N VAL A 74 -5.16 -4.72 -4.60
CA VAL A 74 -6.52 -4.32 -4.26
C VAL A 74 -6.81 -4.80 -2.84
N ALA A 75 -7.40 -3.94 -2.03
CA ALA A 75 -7.93 -4.28 -0.73
C ALA A 75 -9.40 -3.92 -0.66
N HIS A 76 -10.19 -4.85 -0.15
CA HIS A 76 -11.55 -4.60 0.25
C HIS A 76 -11.56 -3.92 1.62
N VAL A 77 -12.33 -2.85 1.73
CA VAL A 77 -12.40 -1.99 2.90
C VAL A 77 -13.83 -1.90 3.36
N ARG A 78 -14.04 -2.09 4.66
CA ARG A 78 -15.32 -1.82 5.31
C ARG A 78 -15.10 -1.10 6.63
N GLY A 79 -15.72 0.05 6.83
CA GLY A 79 -15.57 0.82 8.08
C GLY A 79 -16.81 1.64 8.42
N THR A 80 -16.86 2.15 9.64
CA THR A 80 -17.96 3.02 10.09
C THR A 80 -17.56 4.48 9.95
N PRO A 81 -18.33 5.31 9.22
CA PRO A 81 -18.00 6.71 9.04
C PRO A 81 -18.00 7.45 10.37
N TRP A 82 -16.96 8.23 10.61
CA TRP A 82 -16.86 9.04 11.82
C TRP A 82 -17.54 10.39 11.62
N LEU A 83 -18.49 10.71 12.53
CA LEU A 83 -19.12 12.02 12.66
C LEU A 83 -19.73 12.57 11.36
N ALA A 84 -20.76 11.90 10.84
CA ALA A 84 -21.50 12.44 9.70
C ALA A 84 -23.00 12.07 9.76
N ALA A 85 -23.84 13.10 9.91
CA ALA A 85 -25.28 12.95 9.72
C ALA A 85 -25.58 12.70 8.23
N GLY A 86 -26.52 11.79 7.94
CA GLY A 86 -26.86 11.42 6.56
C GLY A 86 -25.88 10.44 5.90
N THR A 87 -24.96 9.83 6.67
CA THR A 87 -24.11 8.75 6.16
C THR A 87 -24.70 7.35 6.43
N PRO A 88 -24.36 6.36 5.60
CA PRO A 88 -24.71 4.97 5.84
C PRO A 88 -24.08 4.44 7.13
N ALA A 89 -24.67 3.38 7.71
CA ALA A 89 -24.16 2.75 8.94
C ALA A 89 -22.72 2.20 8.79
N PHE A 90 -22.34 1.86 7.56
CA PHE A 90 -21.00 1.45 7.18
C PHE A 90 -20.72 1.91 5.75
N CYS A 91 -19.47 2.23 5.45
CA CYS A 91 -18.99 2.47 4.11
C CYS A 91 -18.09 1.32 3.69
N GLU A 92 -18.26 0.87 2.45
CA GLU A 92 -17.63 -0.31 1.90
C GLU A 92 -17.20 -0.06 0.46
N GLY A 93 -16.00 -0.54 0.12
CA GLY A 93 -15.45 -0.38 -1.21
C GLY A 93 -14.12 -1.08 -1.40
N ASP A 94 -13.71 -1.18 -2.65
CA ASP A 94 -12.42 -1.73 -3.04
C ASP A 94 -11.47 -0.57 -3.35
N ILE A 95 -10.29 -0.62 -2.73
CA ILE A 95 -9.22 0.34 -2.98
C ILE A 95 -8.02 -0.34 -3.62
N GLU A 96 -7.54 0.24 -4.72
CA GLU A 96 -6.20 0.00 -5.21
C GLU A 96 -5.19 0.72 -4.30
N PHE A 97 -4.09 0.04 -3.99
CA PHE A 97 -2.99 0.60 -3.22
C PHE A 97 -1.67 0.34 -3.93
N LYS A 98 -0.67 1.20 -3.69
CA LYS A 98 0.71 1.01 -4.13
C LYS A 98 1.68 1.35 -3.02
N TYR A 99 2.76 0.56 -2.91
CA TYR A 99 3.83 0.83 -1.97
C TYR A 99 5.19 0.93 -2.65
N SER A 100 6.01 1.86 -2.16
CA SER A 100 7.44 1.88 -2.36
C SER A 100 8.16 1.40 -1.09
N SER A 101 9.43 1.03 -1.24
CA SER A 101 10.23 0.64 -0.08
C SER A 101 11.67 1.09 -0.20
N THR A 102 12.26 1.44 0.94
CA THR A 102 13.71 1.66 1.07
C THR A 102 14.27 0.62 2.04
N SER A 103 15.44 0.07 1.73
CA SER A 103 16.12 -0.91 2.59
C SER A 103 17.47 -0.36 3.00
N LYS A 104 17.76 -0.34 4.30
CA LYS A 104 19.06 0.02 4.85
C LYS A 104 19.63 -1.15 5.64
N THR A 105 20.81 -1.61 5.25
CA THR A 105 21.55 -2.65 5.98
C THR A 105 22.64 -1.99 6.82
N THR A 106 22.65 -2.27 8.11
CA THR A 106 23.65 -1.77 9.06
C THR A 106 24.36 -2.93 9.76
N GLY A 107 25.62 -2.70 10.18
CA GLY A 107 26.42 -3.68 10.94
C GLY A 107 27.41 -4.51 10.12
N TYR A 108 28.61 -4.70 10.66
CA TYR A 108 29.73 -5.40 10.01
C TYR A 108 29.75 -6.91 10.28
N LYS A 109 29.44 -7.35 11.52
CA LYS A 109 29.43 -8.79 11.92
C LYS A 109 28.02 -9.38 12.08
N ARG A 110 27.05 -8.60 12.56
CA ARG A 110 25.61 -8.94 12.52
C ARG A 110 24.94 -7.91 11.63
N ARG A 111 24.63 -8.30 10.39
CA ARG A 111 23.92 -7.44 9.45
C ARG A 111 22.46 -7.40 9.82
N THR A 112 21.94 -6.22 10.10
CA THR A 112 20.50 -5.97 10.26
C THR A 112 20.01 -5.21 9.05
N THR A 113 18.97 -5.70 8.37
CA THR A 113 18.35 -4.99 7.24
C THR A 113 16.99 -4.48 7.65
N THR A 114 16.86 -3.16 7.75
CA THR A 114 15.58 -2.49 8.00
C THR A 114 14.96 -2.15 6.65
N THR A 115 13.69 -2.52 6.47
CA THR A 115 12.91 -2.15 5.28
C THR A 115 11.79 -1.22 5.71
N THR A 116 11.78 0.00 5.19
CA THR A 116 10.70 0.97 5.38
C THR A 116 9.79 0.94 4.18
N TRP A 117 8.48 0.87 4.41
CA TRP A 117 7.44 0.85 3.39
C TRP A 117 6.69 2.18 3.43
N TYR A 118 6.43 2.76 2.26
CA TYR A 118 5.69 4.00 2.10
C TYR A 118 4.46 3.71 1.26
N LEU A 119 3.31 4.24 1.67
CA LEU A 119 2.06 4.07 0.94
C LEU A 119 1.99 5.19 -0.09
N ASP A 120 2.37 4.88 -1.32
CA ASP A 120 2.49 5.90 -2.36
C ASP A 120 1.12 6.37 -2.82
N HIS A 121 0.16 5.46 -2.96
CA HIS A 121 -1.11 5.73 -3.66
C HIS A 121 -2.27 4.95 -3.07
N VAL A 122 -3.44 5.58 -2.97
CA VAL A 122 -4.72 4.98 -2.60
C VAL A 122 -5.79 5.43 -3.59
N LYS A 123 -6.44 4.48 -4.25
CA LYS A 123 -7.50 4.76 -5.22
C LYS A 123 -8.73 3.92 -4.98
N LEU A 124 -9.89 4.56 -4.84
CA LEU A 124 -11.18 3.90 -4.83
C LEU A 124 -11.54 3.43 -6.24
N VAL A 125 -11.64 2.10 -6.40
CA VAL A 125 -11.96 1.46 -7.68
C VAL A 125 -13.37 0.87 -7.73
N GLY A 126 -14.01 0.70 -6.57
CA GLY A 126 -15.40 0.30 -6.50
C GLY A 126 -16.06 0.71 -5.19
N VAL A 127 -17.25 1.29 -5.28
CA VAL A 127 -18.13 1.53 -4.14
C VAL A 127 -19.07 0.34 -3.98
N GLN A 128 -19.11 -0.24 -2.78
CA GLN A 128 -20.02 -1.33 -2.43
C GLN A 128 -21.05 -0.91 -1.36
N THR A 129 -21.00 0.35 -0.92
CA THR A 129 -21.94 0.90 0.05
C THR A 129 -23.36 0.98 -0.54
N PRO A 130 -24.38 0.37 0.10
CA PRO A 130 -25.75 0.43 -0.40
C PRO A 130 -26.27 1.87 -0.52
N GLY A 131 -26.83 2.22 -1.68
CA GLY A 131 -27.43 3.53 -1.93
C GLY A 131 -26.43 4.65 -2.26
N VAL A 132 -25.14 4.36 -2.34
CA VAL A 132 -24.10 5.32 -2.76
C VAL A 132 -23.77 5.11 -4.24
N ALA A 133 -23.68 6.20 -4.99
CA ALA A 133 -23.28 6.14 -6.40
C ALA A 133 -21.82 5.66 -6.53
N ASN A 134 -21.53 4.89 -7.57
CA ASN A 134 -20.16 4.44 -7.81
C ASN A 134 -19.32 5.63 -8.32
N VAL A 135 -18.45 6.14 -7.46
CA VAL A 135 -17.56 7.26 -7.72
C VAL A 135 -16.11 6.80 -7.49
N THR A 136 -15.21 7.16 -8.39
CA THR A 136 -13.78 6.91 -8.21
C THR A 136 -13.12 8.08 -7.50
N ALA A 137 -12.19 7.79 -6.61
CA ALA A 137 -11.34 8.76 -5.94
C ALA A 137 -9.90 8.25 -6.00
N ASP A 138 -8.94 9.15 -6.13
CA ASP A 138 -7.53 8.84 -6.37
C ASP A 138 -6.72 9.84 -5.52
N GLU A 139 -5.98 9.34 -4.53
CA GLU A 139 -5.32 10.16 -3.51
C GLU A 139 -3.90 9.64 -3.23
N ASP A 140 -2.97 10.58 -3.06
CA ASP A 140 -1.63 10.34 -2.54
C ASP A 140 -1.62 10.66 -1.04
N PRO A 141 -1.58 9.66 -0.14
CA PRO A 141 -1.76 9.88 1.31
C PRO A 141 -0.55 10.50 2.01
N ASP A 142 0.60 10.61 1.32
CA ASP A 142 1.83 11.26 1.79
C ASP A 142 1.98 12.71 1.24
N GLY A 143 0.94 13.24 0.57
CA GLY A 143 0.92 14.62 0.06
C GLY A 143 0.69 15.65 1.16
N ASP A 144 1.72 15.94 1.95
CA ASP A 144 1.76 17.12 2.82
C ASP A 144 2.01 18.39 1.97
N GLU A 145 1.07 19.35 2.09
CA GLU A 145 1.28 20.80 2.19
C GLU A 145 2.26 21.47 1.20
N ASP A 146 1.75 21.88 0.04
CA ASP A 146 2.22 23.10 -0.64
C ASP A 146 1.17 24.21 -0.39
N ASP A 147 1.15 24.78 0.83
CA ASP A 147 0.55 26.09 1.11
C ASP A 147 1.63 27.15 0.85
N ASP A 148 1.57 27.80 -0.31
CA ASP A 148 2.27 29.07 -0.63
C ASP A 148 1.57 30.28 0.00
#